data_AF-A0A7K3YZC6-F1
#
_entry.id   AF-A0A7K3YZC6-F1
#
_cell.length_a   1.000
_cell.length_b   1.000
_cell.length_c   1.000
_cell.angle_alpha   90.00
_cell.angle_beta   90.00
_cell.angle_gamma   90.00
#
_symmetry.space_group_name_H-M   'P 1'
#
loop_
_entity.id
_entity.type
_entity.pdbx_description
1 polymer ?
#
loop_
_entity_poly.entity_id
_entity_poly.type
_entity_poly.pdbx_seq_one_letter_code
_entity_poly.pdbx_strand_id
1 'polypeptide(L)'
;MVFHPPVAITAKAGDAGKYKVGLPAWNMILRGFMSGAYIAMGAALATVCSTGIMASDAAMRYGAASPGFAQLILGAVFPVGLIITVLTGAELFTGDAMLAPMAAFIHKITWVEVLSLWVFVYIGNLVGSIVFAYICAYGPFVSFDAAGVGTVTAFGSRAIAIAGAKVGYVGLMGFYSAFLKGIACNWLVNLAILLGICADDAVGKFFGIWFPIMAFVSSGFEHCVA
;
A
#
# COMPACT_ATOMS: atom_id res chain seq x y z
N MET A 1 15.36 18.27 18.96
CA MET A 1 14.29 18.72 18.04
C MET A 1 13.32 17.56 17.91
N VAL A 2 12.02 17.83 17.76
CA VAL A 2 10.99 16.76 17.60
C VAL A 2 10.86 16.35 16.12
N PHE A 3 11.50 17.10 15.21
CA PHE A 3 11.50 16.83 13.78
C PHE A 3 12.85 17.16 13.12
N HIS A 4 13.06 16.62 11.92
CA HIS A 4 14.24 16.86 11.10
C HIS A 4 14.03 17.93 10.02
N PRO A 5 15.01 18.82 9.79
CA PRO A 5 14.95 19.74 8.66
C PRO A 5 15.12 18.97 7.33
N PRO A 6 14.64 19.53 6.19
CA PRO A 6 14.69 18.86 4.88
C PRO A 6 16.05 18.26 4.49
N VAL A 7 17.15 18.97 4.79
CA VAL A 7 18.52 18.49 4.50
C VAL A 7 18.89 17.23 5.31
N ALA A 8 18.39 17.11 6.54
CA ALA A 8 18.62 15.92 7.36
C ALA A 8 17.74 14.75 6.89
N ILE A 9 16.52 15.03 6.41
CA ILE A 9 15.62 14.01 5.85
C ILE A 9 16.25 13.37 4.60
N THR A 10 16.79 14.18 3.67
CA THR A 10 17.41 13.66 2.45
C THR A 10 18.64 12.81 2.73
N ALA A 11 19.49 13.23 3.69
CA ALA A 11 20.63 12.45 4.13
C ALA A 11 20.21 11.10 4.73
N LYS A 12 19.23 11.11 5.66
CA LYS A 12 18.68 9.90 6.28
C LYS A 12 18.03 8.96 5.27
N ALA A 13 17.32 9.49 4.28
CA ALA A 13 16.72 8.71 3.21
C ALA A 13 17.79 7.98 2.37
N GLY A 14 18.88 8.66 2.04
CA GLY A 14 20.03 8.04 1.36
C GLY A 14 20.74 6.97 2.21
N ASP A 15 20.89 7.20 3.52
CA ASP A 15 21.46 6.20 4.43
C ASP A 15 20.56 4.96 4.58
N ALA A 16 19.25 5.16 4.65
CA ALA A 16 18.27 4.08 4.64
C ALA A 16 18.37 3.27 3.33
N GLY A 17 18.45 3.93 2.18
CA GLY A 17 18.67 3.27 0.89
C GLY A 17 19.93 2.39 0.86
N LYS A 18 21.05 2.93 1.36
CA LYS A 18 22.32 2.18 1.49
C LYS A 18 22.17 0.95 2.40
N TYR A 19 21.54 1.11 3.55
CA TYR A 19 21.30 0.01 4.49
C TYR A 19 20.48 -1.11 3.83
N LYS A 20 19.41 -0.75 3.13
CA LYS A 20 18.47 -1.70 2.52
C LYS A 20 19.13 -2.54 1.44
N VAL A 21 19.91 -1.94 0.54
CA VAL A 21 20.62 -2.71 -0.50
C VAL A 21 21.71 -3.62 0.06
N GLY A 22 22.25 -3.31 1.25
CA GLY A 22 23.29 -4.12 1.90
C GLY A 22 22.80 -5.38 2.60
N LEU A 23 21.48 -5.64 2.60
CA LEU A 23 20.90 -6.83 3.21
C LEU A 23 21.15 -8.07 2.35
N PRO A 24 21.31 -9.26 2.95
CA PRO A 24 21.32 -10.49 2.17
C PRO A 24 19.93 -10.73 1.53
N ALA A 25 19.91 -11.35 0.34
CA ALA A 25 18.69 -11.53 -0.46
C ALA A 25 17.54 -12.22 0.30
N TRP A 26 17.84 -13.22 1.15
CA TRP A 26 16.80 -13.89 1.96
C TRP A 26 16.09 -12.92 2.91
N ASN A 27 16.81 -11.93 3.45
CA ASN A 27 16.27 -10.93 4.37
C ASN A 27 15.44 -9.90 3.60
N MET A 28 15.88 -9.49 2.41
CA MET A 28 15.08 -8.66 1.50
C MET A 28 13.75 -9.35 1.16
N ILE A 29 13.78 -10.63 0.81
CA ILE A 29 12.58 -11.41 0.48
C ILE A 29 11.67 -11.57 1.72
N LEU A 30 12.22 -11.88 2.90
CA LEU A 30 11.43 -12.06 4.11
C LEU A 30 10.76 -10.75 4.56
N ARG A 31 11.52 -9.65 4.61
CA ARG A 31 10.97 -8.32 4.94
C ARG A 31 10.02 -7.84 3.85
N GLY A 32 10.28 -8.19 2.59
CA GLY A 32 9.36 -8.00 1.46
C GLY A 32 8.05 -8.75 1.66
N PHE A 33 8.12 -10.02 2.03
CA PHE A 33 6.95 -10.87 2.32
C PHE A 33 6.09 -10.27 3.44
N MET A 34 6.72 -9.87 4.55
CA MET A 34 6.04 -9.23 5.66
C MET A 34 5.30 -7.97 5.20
N SER A 35 5.98 -7.07 4.48
CA SER A 35 5.32 -5.86 3.99
C SER A 35 4.19 -6.14 2.99
N GLY A 36 4.37 -7.12 2.08
CA GLY A 36 3.32 -7.54 1.16
C GLY A 36 2.04 -7.99 1.89
N ALA A 37 2.20 -8.81 2.94
CA ALA A 37 1.10 -9.21 3.79
C ALA A 37 0.50 -8.03 4.58
N TYR A 38 1.31 -7.07 5.03
CA TYR A 38 0.84 -5.89 5.77
C TYR A 38 0.00 -4.95 4.89
N ILE A 39 0.44 -4.72 3.66
CA ILE A 39 -0.32 -3.95 2.68
C ILE A 39 -1.64 -4.68 2.35
N ALA A 40 -1.60 -6.00 2.15
CA ALA A 40 -2.82 -6.80 1.92
C ALA A 40 -3.78 -6.78 3.12
N MET A 41 -3.28 -6.75 4.36
CA MET A 41 -4.11 -6.53 5.56
C MET A 41 -4.82 -5.18 5.54
N GLY A 42 -4.10 -4.10 5.17
CA GLY A 42 -4.70 -2.78 4.98
C GLY A 42 -5.75 -2.76 3.87
N ALA A 43 -5.48 -3.42 2.74
CA ALA A 43 -6.41 -3.56 1.63
C ALA A 43 -7.67 -4.34 2.02
N ALA A 44 -7.53 -5.42 2.79
CA ALA A 44 -8.65 -6.20 3.31
C ALA A 44 -9.53 -5.37 4.25
N LEU A 45 -8.93 -4.63 5.20
CA LEU A 45 -9.65 -3.73 6.10
C LEU A 45 -10.40 -2.63 5.32
N ALA A 46 -9.73 -1.99 4.37
CA ALA A 46 -10.34 -0.97 3.51
C ALA A 46 -11.52 -1.51 2.70
N THR A 47 -11.36 -2.72 2.17
CA THR A 47 -12.39 -3.38 1.37
C THR A 47 -13.62 -3.70 2.22
N VAL A 48 -13.46 -4.30 3.41
CA VAL A 48 -14.60 -4.61 4.29
C VAL A 48 -15.29 -3.34 4.80
N CYS A 49 -14.54 -2.31 5.19
CA CYS A 49 -15.12 -1.04 5.64
C CYS A 49 -15.90 -0.31 4.53
N SER A 50 -15.64 -0.61 3.26
CA SER A 50 -16.39 -0.07 2.12
C SER A 50 -17.63 -0.87 1.73
N THR A 51 -17.91 -1.99 2.40
CA THR A 51 -19.12 -2.81 2.15
C THR A 51 -20.37 -2.08 2.66
N GLY A 52 -21.50 -2.22 1.96
CA GLY A 52 -22.79 -1.67 2.38
C GLY A 52 -22.95 -0.14 2.30
N ILE A 53 -21.86 0.61 2.13
CA ILE A 53 -21.91 2.08 1.90
C ILE A 53 -22.36 2.38 0.46
N MET A 54 -22.11 1.46 -0.46
CA MET A 54 -22.67 1.50 -1.81
C MET A 54 -24.05 0.83 -1.76
N ALA A 55 -25.12 1.64 -1.89
CA ALA A 55 -26.50 1.28 -2.19
C ALA A 55 -27.51 1.16 -1.03
N SER A 56 -28.23 2.26 -0.82
CA SER A 56 -29.68 2.27 -1.10
C SER A 56 -30.07 3.60 -1.75
N ASP A 57 -31.09 3.60 -2.62
CA ASP A 57 -31.72 4.83 -3.17
C ASP A 57 -32.13 5.81 -2.05
N ALA A 58 -32.46 5.28 -0.87
CA ALA A 58 -32.77 6.06 0.32
C ALA A 58 -31.54 6.74 0.91
N ALA A 59 -30.41 6.04 1.08
CA ALA A 59 -29.18 6.62 1.64
C ALA A 59 -28.52 7.65 0.71
N MET A 60 -28.71 7.50 -0.61
CA MET A 60 -28.29 8.48 -1.61
C MET A 60 -29.20 9.72 -1.63
N ARG A 61 -30.52 9.55 -1.38
CA ARG A 61 -31.50 10.64 -1.24
C ARG A 61 -31.28 11.53 -0.02
N TYR A 62 -30.74 11.00 1.08
CA TYR A 62 -30.48 11.75 2.31
C TYR A 62 -29.01 12.18 2.50
N GLY A 63 -28.15 12.02 1.48
CA GLY A 63 -26.75 12.49 1.51
C GLY A 63 -25.82 11.73 2.46
N ALA A 64 -26.30 10.69 3.15
CA ALA A 64 -25.53 9.89 4.11
C ALA A 64 -24.63 8.83 3.46
N ALA A 65 -24.84 8.53 2.17
CA ALA A 65 -24.02 7.59 1.39
C ALA A 65 -23.71 8.17 0.00
N SER A 66 -22.70 9.03 -0.09
CA SER A 66 -22.14 9.48 -1.36
C SER A 66 -20.98 8.59 -1.80
N PRO A 67 -20.74 8.40 -3.12
CA PRO A 67 -19.57 7.68 -3.60
C PRO A 67 -18.23 8.24 -3.05
N GLY A 68 -18.17 9.54 -2.79
CA GLY A 68 -17.01 10.19 -2.16
C GLY A 68 -16.80 9.76 -0.71
N PHE A 69 -17.86 9.59 0.08
CA PHE A 69 -17.76 9.15 1.48
C PHE A 69 -17.32 7.68 1.58
N ALA A 70 -17.79 6.83 0.67
CA ALA A 70 -17.31 5.44 0.56
C ALA A 70 -15.80 5.38 0.26
N GLN A 71 -15.31 6.24 -0.65
CA GLN A 71 -13.88 6.32 -0.95
C GLN A 71 -13.06 6.91 0.20
N LEU A 72 -13.60 7.89 0.92
CA LEU A 72 -12.96 8.45 2.11
C LEU A 72 -12.79 7.39 3.20
N ILE A 73 -13.81 6.58 3.48
CA ILE A 73 -13.72 5.51 4.49
C ILE A 73 -12.71 4.45 4.05
N LEU A 74 -12.76 4.03 2.78
CA LEU A 74 -11.80 3.10 2.20
C LEU A 74 -10.36 3.63 2.38
N GLY A 75 -10.14 4.90 2.03
CA GLY A 75 -8.85 5.56 2.20
C GLY A 75 -8.44 5.82 3.65
N ALA A 76 -9.37 6.08 4.56
CA ALA A 76 -9.05 6.40 5.94
C ALA A 76 -8.45 5.20 6.69
N VAL A 77 -8.86 3.97 6.36
CA VAL A 77 -8.42 2.75 7.08
C VAL A 77 -7.30 1.97 6.38
N PHE A 78 -7.12 2.15 5.07
CA PHE A 78 -6.01 1.53 4.30
C PHE A 78 -4.59 1.78 4.87
N PRO A 79 -4.24 2.98 5.39
CA PRO A 79 -2.90 3.34 5.85
C PRO A 79 -2.28 2.41 6.90
N VAL A 80 -3.09 1.61 7.61
CA VAL A 80 -2.61 0.63 8.59
C VAL A 80 -1.50 -0.25 8.03
N GLY A 81 -1.59 -0.67 6.76
CA GLY A 81 -0.59 -1.53 6.14
C GLY A 81 0.80 -0.88 6.00
N LEU A 82 0.84 0.39 5.58
CA LEU A 82 2.12 1.11 5.46
C LEU A 82 2.67 1.51 6.82
N ILE A 83 1.81 1.88 7.77
CA ILE A 83 2.23 2.21 9.14
C ILE A 83 2.90 1.00 9.80
N ILE A 84 2.30 -0.18 9.70
CA ILE A 84 2.91 -1.42 10.22
C ILE A 84 4.23 -1.69 9.50
N THR A 85 4.27 -1.57 8.17
CA THR A 85 5.49 -1.75 7.37
C THR A 85 6.64 -0.86 7.86
N VAL A 86 6.39 0.43 8.07
CA VAL A 86 7.44 1.38 8.50
C VAL A 86 7.85 1.13 9.94
N LEU A 87 6.90 0.91 10.85
CA LEU A 87 7.19 0.76 12.28
C LEU A 87 7.86 -0.57 12.63
N THR A 88 7.55 -1.64 11.89
CA THR A 88 8.22 -2.94 12.03
C THR A 88 9.53 -3.02 11.26
N GLY A 89 9.83 -2.02 10.43
CA GLY A 89 10.96 -2.04 9.53
C GLY A 89 10.86 -3.20 8.54
N ALA A 90 9.72 -3.41 7.90
CA ALA A 90 9.64 -4.29 6.73
C ALA A 90 10.12 -3.58 5.45
N GLU A 91 10.27 -4.30 4.34
CA GLU A 91 10.77 -3.75 3.06
C GLU A 91 9.62 -3.67 2.06
N LEU A 92 9.40 -2.50 1.47
CA LEU A 92 8.32 -2.25 0.53
C LEU A 92 8.87 -1.59 -0.73
N PHE A 93 8.64 -2.23 -1.87
CA PHE A 93 9.15 -1.81 -3.17
C PHE A 93 8.84 -0.33 -3.46
N THR A 94 7.62 0.12 -3.19
CA THR A 94 7.20 1.49 -3.52
C THR A 94 7.99 2.57 -2.78
N GLY A 95 8.37 2.34 -1.52
CA GLY A 95 9.28 3.21 -0.78
C GLY A 95 10.75 3.05 -1.19
N ASP A 96 11.17 1.82 -1.50
CA ASP A 96 12.54 1.52 -1.94
C ASP A 96 12.82 2.06 -3.35
N ALA A 97 11.78 2.28 -4.15
CA ALA A 97 11.82 2.98 -5.43
C ALA A 97 12.21 4.47 -5.30
N MET A 98 12.21 5.05 -4.08
CA MET A 98 12.82 6.34 -3.79
C MET A 98 14.13 6.19 -3.01
N LEU A 99 14.13 5.43 -1.92
CA LEU A 99 15.26 5.37 -0.99
C LEU A 99 16.56 4.86 -1.66
N ALA A 100 16.48 3.79 -2.45
CA ALA A 100 17.65 3.23 -3.10
C ALA A 100 18.19 4.14 -4.23
N PRO A 101 17.37 4.67 -5.16
CA PRO A 101 17.85 5.69 -6.10
C PRO A 101 18.46 6.93 -5.44
N MET A 102 17.89 7.42 -4.33
CA MET A 102 18.49 8.53 -3.58
C MET A 102 19.91 8.20 -3.12
N ALA A 103 20.16 6.98 -2.63
CA ALA A 103 21.50 6.53 -2.25
C ALA A 103 22.45 6.42 -3.45
N ALA A 104 21.95 6.01 -4.63
CA ALA A 104 22.72 5.95 -5.87
C ALA A 104 23.08 7.36 -6.38
N PHE A 105 22.15 8.32 -6.33
CA PHE A 105 22.38 9.71 -6.74
C PHE A 105 23.42 10.42 -5.87
N ILE A 106 23.56 10.05 -4.60
CA ILE A 106 24.63 10.55 -3.72
C ILE A 106 25.88 9.65 -3.72
N HIS A 107 26.00 8.77 -4.73
CA HIS A 107 27.16 7.90 -4.98
C HIS A 107 27.53 6.96 -3.82
N LYS A 108 26.55 6.55 -3.00
CA LYS A 108 26.78 5.59 -1.90
C LYS A 108 26.67 4.12 -2.33
N ILE A 109 25.97 3.88 -3.45
CA ILE A 109 25.67 2.55 -4.00
C ILE A 109 25.62 2.62 -5.53
N THR A 110 25.62 1.48 -6.19
CA THR A 110 25.49 1.32 -7.64
C THR A 110 24.04 1.12 -8.08
N TRP A 111 23.73 1.43 -9.33
CA TRP A 111 22.40 1.15 -9.91
C TRP A 111 22.09 -0.34 -10.02
N VAL A 112 23.10 -1.20 -10.08
CA VAL A 112 22.91 -2.66 -10.07
C VAL A 112 22.36 -3.13 -8.72
N GLU A 113 22.86 -2.56 -7.62
CA GLU A 113 22.34 -2.83 -6.27
C GLU A 113 20.89 -2.33 -6.10
N VAL A 114 20.55 -1.18 -6.70
CA VAL A 114 19.17 -0.67 -6.72
C VAL A 114 18.23 -1.67 -7.40
N LEU A 115 18.58 -2.14 -8.61
CA LEU A 115 17.77 -3.10 -9.36
C LEU A 115 17.64 -4.44 -8.62
N SER A 116 18.72 -4.90 -8.01
CA SER A 116 18.71 -6.12 -7.18
C SER A 116 17.72 -6.03 -6.03
N LEU A 117 17.76 -4.92 -5.26
CA LEU A 117 16.82 -4.68 -4.17
C LEU A 117 15.37 -4.68 -4.68
N TRP A 118 15.11 -3.96 -5.77
CA TRP A 118 13.77 -3.87 -6.35
C TRP A 118 13.21 -5.24 -6.71
N VAL A 119 14.01 -6.10 -7.35
CA VAL A 119 13.57 -7.44 -7.74
C VAL A 119 13.25 -8.29 -6.52
N PHE A 120 14.15 -8.40 -5.55
CA PHE A 120 13.96 -9.27 -4.39
C PHE A 120 12.81 -8.80 -3.48
N VAL A 121 12.71 -7.49 -3.22
CA VAL A 121 11.64 -6.93 -2.39
C VAL A 121 10.30 -7.05 -3.11
N TYR A 122 10.23 -6.79 -4.42
CA TYR A 122 8.98 -6.90 -5.17
C TYR A 122 8.46 -8.35 -5.23
N ILE A 123 9.35 -9.33 -5.41
CA ILE A 123 8.99 -10.76 -5.31
C ILE A 123 8.45 -11.07 -3.90
N GLY A 124 9.14 -10.64 -2.84
CA GLY A 124 8.67 -10.80 -1.48
C GLY A 124 7.28 -10.19 -1.28
N ASN A 125 7.10 -8.93 -1.69
CA ASN A 125 5.84 -8.21 -1.59
C ASN A 125 4.70 -8.97 -2.29
N LEU A 126 4.93 -9.47 -3.50
CA LEU A 126 3.95 -10.25 -4.26
C LEU A 126 3.57 -11.55 -3.55
N VAL A 127 4.56 -12.32 -3.06
CA VAL A 127 4.28 -13.59 -2.37
C VAL A 127 3.52 -13.34 -1.07
N GLY A 128 3.91 -12.31 -0.31
CA GLY A 128 3.24 -11.92 0.93
C GLY A 128 1.79 -11.52 0.74
N SER A 129 1.51 -10.70 -0.29
CA SER A 129 0.15 -10.27 -0.58
C SER A 129 -0.73 -11.42 -1.07
N ILE A 130 -0.20 -12.34 -1.90
CA ILE A 130 -0.93 -13.54 -2.35
C ILE A 130 -1.26 -14.46 -1.17
N VAL A 131 -0.32 -14.70 -0.25
CA VAL A 131 -0.60 -15.54 0.93
C VAL A 131 -1.72 -14.96 1.78
N PHE A 132 -1.71 -13.64 2.01
CA PHE A 132 -2.79 -13.02 2.76
C PHE A 132 -4.12 -13.02 1.98
N ALA A 133 -4.08 -12.81 0.66
CA ALA A 133 -5.25 -12.91 -0.20
C ALA A 133 -5.87 -14.33 -0.18
N TYR A 134 -5.04 -15.38 -0.12
CA TYR A 134 -5.49 -16.76 0.06
C TYR A 134 -6.23 -16.95 1.39
N ILE A 135 -5.68 -16.40 2.49
CA ILE A 135 -6.36 -16.41 3.80
C ILE A 135 -7.72 -15.69 3.70
N CYS A 136 -7.79 -14.56 3.00
CA CYS A 136 -9.05 -13.85 2.77
C CYS A 136 -10.06 -14.67 1.95
N ALA A 137 -9.60 -15.32 0.88
CA ALA A 137 -10.43 -16.09 -0.05
C ALA A 137 -11.12 -17.29 0.61
N TYR A 138 -10.42 -18.01 1.48
CA TYR A 138 -10.97 -19.15 2.22
C TYR A 138 -11.49 -18.82 3.62
N GLY A 139 -11.25 -17.59 4.08
CA GLY A 139 -11.78 -17.05 5.33
C GLY A 139 -12.92 -16.08 5.08
N PRO A 140 -12.74 -14.77 5.30
CA PRO A 140 -13.83 -13.79 5.32
C PRO A 140 -14.56 -13.55 3.98
N PHE A 141 -14.01 -13.93 2.83
CA PHE A 141 -14.70 -13.74 1.53
C PHE A 141 -15.81 -14.76 1.29
N VAL A 142 -15.75 -15.93 1.94
CA VAL A 142 -16.70 -17.02 1.75
C VAL A 142 -17.15 -17.55 3.11
N SER A 143 -18.45 -17.59 3.35
CA SER A 143 -19.01 -18.32 4.49
C SER A 143 -19.39 -19.73 4.07
N PHE A 144 -19.01 -20.73 4.87
CA PHE A 144 -19.39 -22.12 4.66
C PHE A 144 -20.56 -22.49 5.58
N ASP A 145 -21.59 -23.13 5.02
CA ASP A 145 -22.66 -23.71 5.82
C ASP A 145 -22.26 -25.08 6.42
N ALA A 146 -23.16 -25.67 7.21
CA ALA A 146 -22.94 -26.98 7.83
C ALA A 146 -22.77 -28.13 6.81
N ALA A 147 -23.20 -27.95 5.56
CA ALA A 147 -23.04 -28.90 4.47
C ALA A 147 -21.74 -28.66 3.66
N GLY A 148 -20.94 -27.64 4.02
CA GLY A 148 -19.71 -27.27 3.33
C GLY A 148 -19.93 -26.46 2.06
N VAL A 149 -21.14 -25.94 1.81
CA VAL A 149 -21.44 -25.08 0.67
C VAL A 149 -20.96 -23.66 0.97
N GLY A 150 -20.05 -23.16 0.13
CA GLY A 150 -19.51 -21.81 0.22
C GLY A 150 -20.42 -20.77 -0.41
N THR A 151 -20.80 -19.74 0.34
CA THR A 151 -21.51 -18.55 -0.16
C THR A 151 -20.63 -17.32 -0.07
N VAL A 152 -20.56 -16.53 -1.15
CA VAL A 152 -19.73 -15.32 -1.18
C VAL A 152 -20.34 -14.26 -0.27
N THR A 153 -19.55 -13.74 0.66
CA THR A 153 -19.99 -12.69 1.59
C THR A 153 -20.09 -11.33 0.89
N ALA A 154 -20.72 -10.34 1.54
CA ALA A 154 -20.69 -8.95 1.04
C ALA A 154 -19.25 -8.42 0.89
N PHE A 155 -18.34 -8.87 1.76
CA PHE A 155 -16.92 -8.57 1.68
C PHE A 155 -16.28 -9.20 0.44
N GLY A 156 -16.49 -10.50 0.20
CA GLY A 156 -16.02 -11.17 -1.02
C GLY A 156 -16.56 -10.52 -2.30
N SER A 157 -17.85 -10.18 -2.32
CA SER A 157 -18.49 -9.49 -3.45
C SER A 157 -17.85 -8.13 -3.71
N ARG A 158 -17.53 -7.36 -2.66
CA ARG A 158 -16.84 -6.06 -2.80
C ARG A 158 -15.42 -6.22 -3.32
N ALA A 159 -14.68 -7.23 -2.85
CA ALA A 159 -13.33 -7.53 -3.33
C ALA A 159 -13.35 -7.86 -4.84
N ILE A 160 -14.30 -8.70 -5.28
CA ILE A 160 -14.49 -9.05 -6.70
C ILE A 160 -14.82 -7.78 -7.52
N ALA A 161 -15.69 -6.90 -7.02
CA ALA A 161 -16.04 -5.65 -7.72
C ALA A 161 -14.82 -4.71 -7.88
N ILE A 162 -13.99 -4.57 -6.84
CA ILE A 162 -12.75 -3.77 -6.92
C ILE A 162 -11.77 -4.39 -7.91
N ALA A 163 -11.56 -5.72 -7.83
CA ALA A 163 -10.68 -6.44 -8.76
C ALA A 163 -11.15 -6.29 -10.21
N GLY A 164 -12.46 -6.46 -10.46
CA GLY A 164 -13.09 -6.27 -11.78
C GLY A 164 -12.85 -4.88 -12.37
N ALA A 165 -12.95 -3.83 -11.56
CA ALA A 165 -12.64 -2.47 -12.00
C ALA A 165 -11.16 -2.29 -12.35
N LYS A 166 -10.25 -2.90 -11.58
CA LYS A 166 -8.80 -2.77 -11.78
C LYS A 166 -8.28 -3.56 -12.99
N VAL A 167 -8.88 -4.70 -13.32
CA VAL A 167 -8.53 -5.45 -14.55
C VAL A 167 -9.15 -4.87 -15.81
N GLY A 168 -10.02 -3.85 -15.68
CA GLY A 168 -10.70 -3.18 -16.78
C GLY A 168 -9.85 -2.19 -17.57
N TYR A 169 -8.59 -1.93 -17.19
CA TYR A 169 -7.69 -1.06 -17.94
C TYR A 169 -7.23 -1.73 -19.25
N VAL A 170 -8.00 -1.53 -20.32
CA VAL A 170 -7.73 -2.10 -21.64
C VAL A 170 -7.39 -1.03 -22.69
N GLY A 171 -6.54 -1.39 -23.64
CA GLY A 171 -6.09 -0.51 -24.71
C GLY A 171 -5.12 0.59 -24.24
N LEU A 172 -4.56 1.34 -25.19
CA LEU A 172 -3.50 2.31 -24.94
C LEU A 172 -3.89 3.37 -23.91
N MET A 173 -5.11 3.91 -24.00
CA MET A 173 -5.61 4.92 -23.06
C MET A 173 -5.89 4.34 -21.66
N GLY A 174 -6.33 3.08 -21.57
CA GLY A 174 -6.51 2.39 -20.29
C GLY A 174 -5.18 2.20 -19.56
N PHE A 175 -4.17 1.70 -20.27
CA PHE A 175 -2.81 1.56 -19.72
C PHE A 175 -2.18 2.91 -19.36
N TYR A 176 -2.37 3.95 -20.18
CA TYR A 176 -1.88 5.29 -19.88
C TYR A 176 -2.53 5.86 -18.61
N SER A 177 -3.84 5.64 -18.43
CA SER A 177 -4.54 6.02 -17.20
C SER A 177 -3.95 5.31 -15.98
N ALA A 178 -3.78 3.99 -16.04
CA ALA A 178 -3.17 3.20 -14.96
C ALA A 178 -1.73 3.65 -14.64
N PHE A 179 -0.95 3.97 -15.66
CA PHE A 179 0.42 4.48 -15.51
C PHE A 179 0.47 5.82 -14.76
N LEU A 180 -0.34 6.80 -15.17
CA LEU A 180 -0.41 8.10 -14.48
C LEU A 180 -0.90 7.96 -13.04
N LYS A 181 -1.89 7.10 -12.80
CA LYS A 181 -2.35 6.76 -11.45
C LYS A 181 -1.24 6.13 -10.61
N GLY A 182 -0.41 5.27 -11.20
CA GLY A 182 0.76 4.68 -10.56
C GLY A 182 1.79 5.74 -10.13
N ILE A 183 2.09 6.70 -10.99
CA ILE A 183 3.01 7.81 -10.68
C ILE A 183 2.48 8.62 -9.49
N ALA A 184 1.21 9.05 -9.55
CA ALA A 184 0.60 9.85 -8.49
C ALA A 184 0.50 9.10 -7.16
N CYS A 185 0.19 7.79 -7.20
CA CYS A 185 0.22 6.93 -6.03
C CYS A 185 1.61 6.92 -5.39
N ASN A 186 2.64 6.59 -6.18
CA ASN A 186 3.98 6.41 -5.61
C ASN A 186 4.59 7.74 -5.14
N TRP A 187 4.17 8.87 -5.73
CA TRP A 187 4.52 10.19 -5.21
C TRP A 187 4.05 10.36 -3.76
N LEU A 188 2.77 10.06 -3.49
CA LEU A 188 2.19 10.18 -2.16
C LEU A 188 2.77 9.16 -1.16
N VAL A 189 3.05 7.93 -1.61
CA VAL A 189 3.74 6.91 -0.79
C VAL A 189 5.12 7.42 -0.36
N ASN A 190 5.90 7.95 -1.30
CA ASN A 190 7.23 8.47 -1.00
C ASN A 190 7.20 9.69 -0.09
N LEU A 191 6.22 10.58 -0.25
CA LEU A 191 6.00 11.68 0.70
C LEU A 191 5.64 11.16 2.11
N ALA A 192 4.82 10.13 2.23
CA ALA A 192 4.53 9.49 3.52
C ALA A 192 5.82 8.93 4.18
N ILE A 193 6.70 8.30 3.41
CA ILE A 193 7.99 7.81 3.92
C ILE A 193 8.87 8.98 4.40
N LEU A 194 8.98 10.07 3.62
CA LEU A 194 9.76 11.25 4.01
C LEU A 194 9.19 11.95 5.25
N LEU A 195 7.87 12.07 5.36
CA LEU A 195 7.19 12.59 6.54
C LEU A 195 7.38 11.67 7.76
N GLY A 196 7.41 10.35 7.56
CA GLY A 196 7.78 9.39 8.59
C GLY A 196 9.26 9.52 9.03
N ILE A 197 10.17 9.85 8.12
CA ILE A 197 11.58 10.14 8.46
C ILE A 197 11.69 11.49 9.17
N CYS A 198 10.81 12.46 8.87
CA CYS A 198 10.80 13.78 9.47
C CYS A 198 10.54 13.74 10.98
N ALA A 199 9.69 12.84 11.47
CA ALA A 199 9.32 12.74 12.88
C ALA A 199 10.24 11.82 13.70
N ASP A 200 10.59 12.25 14.91
CA ASP A 200 11.38 11.44 15.86
C ASP A 200 10.51 10.55 16.76
N ASP A 201 9.23 10.86 16.92
CA ASP A 201 8.28 10.11 17.75
C ASP A 201 7.30 9.23 16.93
N ALA A 202 6.74 8.20 17.56
CA ALA A 202 5.86 7.25 16.90
C ALA A 202 4.53 7.87 16.41
N VAL A 203 4.00 8.87 17.13
CA VAL A 203 2.72 9.52 16.81
C VAL A 203 2.90 10.41 15.57
N GLY A 204 3.98 11.18 15.50
CA GLY A 204 4.35 11.97 14.34
C GLY A 204 4.53 11.11 13.09
N LYS A 205 5.17 9.94 13.22
CA LYS A 205 5.29 8.96 12.13
C LYS A 205 3.94 8.44 11.67
N PHE A 206 3.07 8.11 12.61
CA PHE A 206 1.73 7.61 12.33
C PHE A 206 0.94 8.61 11.48
N PHE A 207 0.84 9.87 11.92
CA PHE A 207 0.09 10.90 11.19
C PHE A 207 0.77 11.33 9.88
N GLY A 208 2.10 11.40 9.85
CA GLY A 208 2.87 11.72 8.64
C GLY A 208 2.66 10.69 7.53
N ILE A 209 2.47 9.42 7.89
CA ILE A 209 2.14 8.34 6.95
C ILE A 209 0.65 8.33 6.62
N TRP A 210 -0.23 8.54 7.60
CA TRP A 210 -1.69 8.39 7.42
C TRP A 210 -2.23 9.27 6.29
N PHE A 211 -2.04 10.59 6.37
CA PHE A 211 -2.73 11.52 5.47
C PHE A 211 -2.38 11.35 3.99
N PRO A 212 -1.10 11.22 3.58
CA PRO A 212 -0.78 11.00 2.17
C PRO A 212 -1.34 9.67 1.62
N ILE A 213 -1.38 8.63 2.46
CA ILE A 213 -1.90 7.32 2.08
C ILE A 213 -3.43 7.35 1.95
N MET A 214 -4.10 8.00 2.89
CA MET A 214 -5.53 8.26 2.80
C MET A 214 -5.86 9.02 1.51
N ALA A 215 -5.07 10.03 1.16
CA ALA A 215 -5.28 10.82 -0.04
C ALA A 215 -5.18 9.97 -1.31
N PHE A 216 -4.13 9.17 -1.50
CA PHE A 216 -3.97 8.41 -2.76
C PHE A 216 -5.10 7.39 -2.96
N VAL A 217 -5.52 6.74 -1.87
CA VAL A 217 -6.56 5.71 -1.91
C VAL A 217 -7.92 6.35 -2.17
N SER A 218 -8.24 7.44 -1.46
CA SER A 218 -9.50 8.17 -1.66
C SER A 218 -9.59 8.79 -3.06
N SER A 219 -8.46 9.15 -3.66
CA SER A 219 -8.37 9.66 -5.03
C SER A 219 -8.40 8.57 -6.12
N GLY A 220 -8.37 7.28 -5.75
CA GLY A 220 -8.46 6.17 -6.70
C GLY A 220 -7.19 5.96 -7.54
N PHE A 221 -6.02 6.26 -6.97
CA PHE A 221 -4.73 5.95 -7.57
C PHE A 221 -4.37 4.45 -7.46
N GLU A 222 -3.41 4.00 -8.26
CA GLU A 222 -3.05 2.58 -8.40
C GLU A 222 -1.73 2.28 -7.70
N HIS A 223 -1.75 1.35 -6.75
CA HIS A 223 -0.58 0.93 -5.99
C HIS A 223 -0.22 -0.50 -6.37
N CYS A 224 1.02 -0.75 -6.81
CA CYS A 224 1.41 -2.02 -7.41
C CYS A 224 1.45 -3.22 -6.44
N VAL A 225 1.45 -2.98 -5.12
CA VAL A 225 1.45 -4.05 -4.08
C VAL A 225 0.07 -4.22 -3.43
N ALA A 226 -0.83 -3.24 -3.58
CA ALA A 226 -2.11 -3.20 -2.85
C ALA A 226 -3.24 -3.96 -3.55
#